data_AF-D5H5D5-F1
#
_entry.id   AF-D5H5D5-F1
#
_cell.length_a   1.000
_cell.length_b   1.000
_cell.length_c   1.000
_cell.angle_alpha   90.00
_cell.angle_beta   90.00
_cell.angle_gamma   90.00
#
_symmetry.space_group_name_H-M   'P 1'
#
loop_
_entity.id
_entity.type
_entity.pdbx_description
1 polymer ?
#
loop_
_entity_poly.entity_id
_entity_poly.type
_entity_poly.pdbx_seq_one_letter_code
_entity_poly.pdbx_strand_id
1 'polypeptide(L)'
;MHGPDPSSSMQIPPFHVAEDGEAIGMLRRFSARFRLSPASVLECLRRHAPTSVLLEAGRGRRQLLAVSADGLRALRDCASSGNAQGTP
;
A
#
# COMPACT_ATOMS: atom_id res chain seq x y z
N MET A 1 -24.35 35.09 6.76
CA MET A 1 -24.45 33.79 7.43
C MET A 1 -24.10 32.70 6.41
N HIS A 2 -22.81 32.42 6.18
CA HIS A 2 -22.37 31.25 5.41
C HIS A 2 -21.71 30.31 6.42
N GLY A 3 -22.44 29.27 6.84
CA GLY A 3 -21.89 28.22 7.70
C GLY A 3 -20.92 27.36 6.89
N PRO A 4 -19.82 26.86 7.49
CA PRO A 4 -18.95 25.92 6.81
C PRO A 4 -19.69 24.59 6.60
N ASP A 5 -19.63 24.08 5.37
CA ASP A 5 -20.19 22.79 4.95
C ASP A 5 -19.58 21.62 5.74
N PRO A 6 -20.39 20.76 6.39
CA PRO A 6 -19.92 19.59 7.10
C PRO A 6 -19.90 18.34 6.19
N SER A 7 -19.16 18.33 5.08
CA SER A 7 -19.02 17.09 4.26
C SER A 7 -17.77 17.01 3.38
N SER A 8 -16.61 17.53 3.82
CA SER A 8 -15.35 16.93 3.37
C SER A 8 -15.03 15.72 4.23
N SER A 9 -15.59 14.57 3.83
CA SER A 9 -15.04 13.27 4.20
C SER A 9 -13.57 13.27 3.79
N MET A 10 -12.70 13.55 4.75
CA MET A 10 -11.26 13.58 4.57
C MET A 10 -10.87 12.14 4.23
N GLN A 11 -10.87 11.80 2.93
CA GLN A 11 -10.42 10.51 2.44
C GLN A 11 -8.96 10.41 2.82
N ILE A 12 -8.68 9.74 3.94
CA ILE A 12 -7.31 9.59 4.40
C ILE A 12 -6.58 8.81 3.30
N PRO A 13 -5.57 9.41 2.64
CA PRO A 13 -4.97 8.79 1.49
C PRO A 13 -4.41 7.41 1.87
N PRO A 14 -4.52 6.41 0.97
CA PRO A 14 -4.09 5.05 1.26
C PRO A 14 -2.60 5.00 1.63
N PHE A 15 -1.79 5.90 1.10
CA PHE A 15 -0.38 6.09 1.48
C PHE A 15 0.05 7.49 1.03
N HIS A 16 1.14 7.99 1.61
CA HIS A 16 1.80 9.20 1.16
C HIS A 16 2.79 8.86 0.05
N VAL A 17 2.93 9.72 -0.96
CA VAL A 17 3.96 9.61 -1.98
C VAL A 17 4.98 10.72 -1.73
N ALA A 18 6.23 10.35 -1.50
CA ALA A 18 7.35 11.26 -1.35
C ALA A 18 7.74 11.87 -2.71
N GLU A 19 8.50 12.97 -2.69
CA GLU A 19 8.92 13.67 -3.91
C GLU A 19 9.74 12.79 -4.86
N ASP A 20 10.49 11.83 -4.32
CA ASP A 20 11.26 10.84 -5.08
C ASP A 20 10.41 9.73 -5.71
N GLY A 21 9.08 9.79 -5.56
CA GLY A 21 8.14 8.78 -6.08
C GLY A 21 8.00 7.54 -5.19
N GLU A 22 8.53 7.58 -3.97
CA GLU A 22 8.37 6.50 -2.99
C GLU A 22 7.01 6.61 -2.29
N ALA A 23 6.28 5.50 -2.22
CA ALA A 23 5.06 5.39 -1.44
C ALA A 23 5.35 4.89 -0.01
N ILE A 24 4.93 5.67 0.98
CA ILE A 24 5.06 5.36 2.40
C ILE A 24 3.67 5.29 3.04
N GLY A 25 3.35 4.16 3.66
CA GLY A 25 2.05 3.99 4.30
C GLY A 25 1.95 2.71 5.12
N MET A 26 0.79 2.47 5.73
CA MET A 26 0.57 1.23 6.47
C MET A 26 0.41 0.05 5.50
N LEU A 27 1.04 -1.09 5.81
CA LEU A 27 0.92 -2.33 5.03
C LEU A 27 -0.54 -2.69 4.74
N ARG A 28 -1.43 -2.53 5.73
CA ARG A 28 -2.87 -2.78 5.57
C ARG A 28 -3.52 -1.91 4.49
N ARG A 29 -3.06 -0.67 4.29
CA ARG A 29 -3.59 0.21 3.24
C ARG A 29 -3.07 -0.19 1.86
N PHE A 30 -1.82 -0.66 1.75
CA PHE A 30 -1.33 -1.29 0.53
C PHE A 30 -2.14 -2.55 0.19
N SER A 31 -2.34 -3.44 1.16
CA SER A 31 -3.20 -4.62 1.01
C SER A 31 -4.59 -4.26 0.49
N ALA A 32 -5.24 -3.26 1.08
CA ALA A 32 -6.56 -2.81 0.64
C ALA A 32 -6.53 -2.22 -0.79
N ARG A 33 -5.50 -1.43 -1.12
CA ARG A 33 -5.38 -0.76 -2.42
C ARG A 33 -5.14 -1.73 -3.58
N PHE A 34 -4.36 -2.78 -3.33
CA PHE A 34 -3.98 -3.77 -4.33
C PHE A 34 -4.83 -5.05 -4.22
N ARG A 35 -5.77 -5.12 -3.27
CA ARG A 35 -6.60 -6.30 -2.96
C ARG A 35 -5.75 -7.57 -2.72
N LEU A 36 -4.59 -7.39 -2.10
CA LEU A 36 -3.66 -8.46 -1.76
C LEU A 36 -3.62 -8.69 -0.25
N SER A 37 -3.39 -9.93 0.18
CA SER A 37 -3.11 -10.20 1.58
C SER A 37 -1.81 -9.51 2.02
N PRO A 38 -1.65 -9.12 3.30
CA PRO A 38 -0.39 -8.54 3.78
C PRO A 38 0.83 -9.42 3.48
N ALA A 39 0.69 -10.75 3.59
CA ALA A 39 1.75 -11.70 3.27
C ALA A 39 2.10 -11.67 1.77
N SER A 40 1.09 -11.65 0.88
CA SER A 40 1.29 -11.58 -0.57
C SER A 40 1.96 -10.27 -1.02
N VAL A 41 1.65 -9.15 -0.35
CA VAL A 41 2.32 -7.85 -0.58
C VAL A 41 3.81 -7.97 -0.27
N LEU A 42 4.16 -8.50 0.91
CA LEU A 42 5.55 -8.67 1.31
C LEU A 42 6.30 -9.64 0.40
N GLU A 43 5.68 -10.74 0.01
CA GLU A 43 6.30 -11.74 -0.85
C GLU A 43 6.51 -11.23 -2.29
N CYS A 44 5.56 -10.45 -2.82
CA CYS A 44 5.72 -9.78 -4.10
C CYS A 44 6.90 -8.79 -4.06
N LEU A 45 6.96 -7.95 -3.03
CA LEU A 45 8.04 -6.98 -2.86
C LEU A 45 9.40 -7.65 -2.68
N ARG A 46 9.48 -8.73 -1.89
CA ARG A 46 10.73 -9.50 -1.75
C ARG A 46 11.25 -10.04 -3.08
N ARG A 47 10.37 -10.41 -4.02
CA ARG A 47 10.76 -10.97 -5.32
C ARG A 47 11.10 -9.90 -6.35
N HIS A 48 10.37 -8.79 -6.37
CA HIS A 48 10.40 -7.83 -7.46
C HIS A 48 10.91 -6.44 -7.07
N ALA A 49 11.03 -6.14 -5.78
CA ALA A 49 11.49 -4.86 -5.24
C ALA A 49 12.20 -5.05 -3.88
N PRO A 50 13.40 -5.67 -3.87
CA PRO A 50 14.11 -6.03 -2.64
C PRO A 50 14.54 -4.82 -1.79
N THR A 51 14.46 -3.61 -2.35
CA THR A 51 14.75 -2.34 -1.65
C THR A 51 13.58 -1.83 -0.80
N SER A 52 12.41 -2.48 -0.83
CA SER A 52 11.28 -2.10 0.01
C SER A 52 11.60 -2.23 1.50
N VAL A 53 11.27 -1.22 2.29
CA VAL A 53 11.54 -1.20 3.73
C VAL A 53 10.25 -1.44 4.51
N LEU A 54 10.25 -2.46 5.36
CA LEU A 54 9.18 -2.73 6.33
C LEU A 54 9.63 -2.28 7.72
N LEU A 55 8.86 -1.40 8.33
CA LEU A 55 9.10 -0.86 9.67
C LEU A 55 7.95 -1.26 10.60
N GLU A 56 8.29 -1.77 11.77
CA GLU A 56 7.30 -1.99 12.83
C GLU A 56 7.09 -0.70 13.62
N ALA A 57 5.92 -0.07 13.45
CA ALA A 57 5.57 1.18 14.11
C ALA A 57 4.95 0.92 15.49
N GLY A 58 5.81 0.71 16.49
CA GLY A 58 5.45 0.57 17.92
C GLY A 58 5.09 -0.85 18.34
N ARG A 59 4.45 -1.00 19.52
CA ARG A 59 3.99 -2.32 20.00
C ARG A 59 2.72 -2.75 19.25
N GLY A 60 2.83 -3.70 18.32
CA GLY A 60 1.70 -4.40 17.72
C GLY A 60 1.71 -4.50 16.19
N ARG A 61 0.52 -4.66 15.59
CA ARG A 61 0.31 -4.97 14.15
C ARG A 61 0.39 -3.74 13.22
N ARG A 62 1.03 -2.65 13.65
CA ARG A 62 1.14 -1.43 12.86
C ARG A 62 2.43 -1.49 12.06
N GLN A 63 2.37 -2.11 10.90
CA GLN A 63 3.50 -2.18 9.99
C GLN A 63 3.43 -1.04 8.98
N LEU A 64 4.49 -0.22 8.95
CA LEU A 64 4.73 0.79 7.93
C LEU A 64 5.57 0.17 6.82
N LEU A 65 5.25 0.53 5.60
CA LEU A 65 5.89 0.04 4.40
C LEU A 65 6.28 1.26 3.55
N ALA A 66 7.56 1.33 3.21
CA ALA A 66 8.10 2.25 2.22
C ALA A 66 8.47 1.47 0.96
N VAL A 67 7.96 1.92 -0.18
CA VAL A 67 8.06 1.23 -1.46
C VAL A 67 8.45 2.24 -2.54
N SER A 68 9.47 1.94 -3.33
CA SER A 68 9.81 2.74 -4.50
C SER A 68 8.74 2.64 -5.60
N ALA A 69 8.84 3.51 -6.61
CA ALA A 69 7.97 3.45 -7.79
C ALA A 69 7.97 2.06 -8.48
N ASP A 70 9.14 1.41 -8.55
CA ASP A 70 9.26 0.05 -9.08
C ASP A 70 8.51 -0.98 -8.24
N GLY A 71 8.57 -0.86 -6.91
CA GLY A 71 7.81 -1.75 -6.03
C GLY A 71 6.30 -1.55 -6.12
N LEU A 72 5.83 -0.32 -6.36
CA LEU A 72 4.42 -0.07 -6.66
C LEU A 72 3.99 -0.70 -7.99
N ARG A 73 4.88 -0.68 -9.00
CA ARG A 73 4.64 -1.34 -10.28
C ARG A 73 4.57 -2.86 -10.09
N ALA A 74 5.52 -3.44 -9.37
CA ALA A 74 5.51 -4.85 -9.02
C ALA A 74 4.25 -5.27 -8.27
N LEU A 75 3.79 -4.48 -7.28
CA LEU A 75 2.55 -4.76 -6.55
C LEU A 75 1.32 -4.77 -7.47
N ARG A 76 1.28 -3.87 -8.46
CA ARG A 76 0.22 -3.83 -9.47
C ARG A 76 0.25 -5.06 -10.37
N ASP A 77 1.44 -5.48 -10.78
CA ASP A 77 1.63 -6.65 -11.64
C ASP A 77 1.29 -7.95 -10.88
N CYS A 78 1.68 -8.04 -9.60
CA CYS A 78 1.31 -9.13 -8.70
C CYS A 78 -0.20 -9.16 -8.42
N ALA A 79 -0.85 -8.00 -8.24
CA ALA A 79 -2.30 -7.92 -8.08
C ALA A 79 -3.02 -8.38 -9.35
N SER A 80 -2.50 -8.01 -10.53
CA SER A 80 -3.07 -8.41 -11.83
C SER A 80 -2.85 -9.90 -12.11
N SER A 81 -1.68 -10.45 -11.73
CA SER A 81 -1.34 -11.87 -11.88
C SER A 81 -2.05 -12.76 -10.86
N GLY A 82 -2.24 -12.27 -9.62
CA GLY A 82 -3.01 -12.96 -8.58
C GLY A 82 -4.51 -12.99 -8.88
N ASN A 83 -5.03 -12.02 -9.65
CA ASN A 83 -6.41 -12.02 -10.13
C ASN A 83 -6.65 -13.04 -11.27
N ALA A 84 -5.59 -13.59 -11.89
CA ALA A 84 -5.71 -14.70 -12.84
C ALA A 84 -5.86 -16.06 -12.15
N GLN A 85 -5.75 -16.12 -10.82
CA GLN A 85 -5.83 -17.35 -10.02
C GLN A 85 -7.09 -17.39 -9.14
N GLY A 86 -8.13 -16.69 -9.57
CA GLY A 86 -9.45 -16.64 -8.93
C GLY A 86 -10.58 -16.94 -9.91
N THR A 87 -10.65 -18.18 -10.39
CA THR A 87 -11.90 -18.77 -10.92
C THR A 87 -11.98 -20.24 -10.50
N PRO A 88 -13.17 -20.69 -10.07
CA PRO A 88 -13.39 -21.90 -9.26
C PRO A 88 -13.09 -23.23 -9.96
#